data_AF-A0A527Z9X0-F1
#
_entry.id   AF-A0A527Z9X0-F1
#
_cell.length_a   1.000
_cell.length_b   1.000
_cell.length_c   1.000
_cell.angle_alpha   90.00
_cell.angle_beta   90.00
_cell.angle_gamma   90.00
#
_symmetry.space_group_name_H-M   'P 1'
#
loop_
_entity.id
_entity.type
_entity.pdbx_description
1 polymer ?
#
loop_
_entity_poly.entity_id
_entity_poly.type
_entity_poly.pdbx_seq_one_letter_code
_entity_poly.pdbx_strand_id
1 'polypeptide(L)'
;VELAADDDYRSGKPKVDVLINRYFESPAAAVAALRAGEIQFTYVEPDDAVSFKSDSNFKVIEGASYVVNYIGLNQKVELFRDVRVRQAIMYAIDRNA
;
A
#
# COMPACT_ATOMS: atom_id res chain seq x y z
N VAL A 1 11.70 -9.02 -12.03
CA VAL A 1 13.04 -9.10 -11.40
C VAL A 1 13.12 -10.43 -10.67
N GLU A 2 14.24 -11.14 -10.79
CA GLU A 2 14.45 -12.44 -10.14
C GLU A 2 15.65 -12.36 -9.20
N LEU A 3 15.51 -12.95 -8.02
CA LEU A 3 16.53 -12.98 -6.97
C LEU A 3 16.73 -14.43 -6.52
N ALA A 4 17.97 -14.81 -6.24
CA ALA A 4 18.33 -16.09 -5.65
C ALA A 4 18.63 -15.93 -4.14
N ALA A 5 18.46 -16.99 -3.38
CA ALA A 5 18.86 -17.03 -1.98
C ALA A 5 20.37 -16.84 -1.81
N ASP A 6 20.74 -16.04 -0.81
CA ASP A 6 22.10 -15.97 -0.29
C ASP A 6 22.25 -17.02 0.83
N ASP A 7 22.90 -18.13 0.53
CA ASP A 7 23.06 -19.26 1.45
C ASP A 7 23.88 -18.87 2.70
N ASP A 8 24.76 -17.87 2.58
CA ASP A 8 25.62 -17.36 3.65
C ASP A 8 25.04 -16.10 4.32
N TYR A 9 23.76 -15.81 4.10
CA TYR A 9 23.13 -14.61 4.67
C TYR A 9 23.29 -14.60 6.19
N ARG A 10 23.70 -13.43 6.73
CA ARG A 10 24.07 -13.23 8.16
C ARG A 10 23.01 -13.63 9.19
N SER A 11 21.75 -13.82 8.79
CA SER A 11 20.66 -14.27 9.67
C SER A 11 20.18 -15.70 9.37
N GLY A 12 21.02 -16.48 8.67
CA GLY A 12 20.73 -17.80 8.17
C GLY A 12 20.15 -17.78 6.75
N LYS A 13 20.27 -18.91 6.05
CA LYS A 13 19.76 -19.12 4.69
C LYS A 13 18.27 -18.74 4.59
N PRO A 14 17.85 -17.93 3.60
CA PRO A 14 16.45 -17.67 3.31
C PRO A 14 15.62 -18.95 3.12
N LYS A 15 14.36 -18.94 3.55
CA LYS A 15 13.46 -20.11 3.46
C LYS A 15 13.03 -20.47 2.04
N VAL A 16 13.27 -19.59 1.07
CA VAL A 16 12.90 -19.76 -0.34
C VAL A 16 14.18 -19.63 -1.16
N ASP A 17 14.36 -20.50 -2.15
CA ASP A 17 15.57 -20.49 -2.99
C ASP A 17 15.53 -19.40 -4.07
N VAL A 18 14.34 -19.02 -4.53
CA VAL A 18 14.12 -18.02 -5.58
C VAL A 18 12.95 -17.12 -5.22
N LEU A 19 13.10 -15.82 -5.45
CA LEU A 19 12.02 -14.83 -5.40
C LEU A 19 11.88 -14.15 -6.76
N ILE A 20 10.67 -14.23 -7.33
CA ILE A 20 10.32 -13.54 -8.58
C ILE A 20 9.40 -12.38 -8.23
N ASN A 21 9.90 -11.16 -8.41
CA ASN A 21 9.06 -9.96 -8.40
C ASN A 21 8.49 -9.75 -9.80
N ARG A 22 7.24 -10.19 -10.00
CA ARG A 22 6.47 -10.03 -11.23
C ARG A 22 5.73 -8.69 -11.20
N TYR A 23 6.00 -7.85 -12.20
CA TYR A 23 5.32 -6.57 -12.35
C TYR A 23 4.00 -6.75 -13.09
N PHE A 24 2.98 -6.02 -12.62
CA PHE A 24 1.68 -5.93 -13.25
C PHE A 24 1.38 -4.45 -13.52
N GLU A 25 0.75 -4.16 -14.67
CA GLU A 25 0.39 -2.79 -15.04
C GLU A 25 -0.74 -2.21 -14.18
N SER A 26 -1.59 -3.07 -13.61
CA SER A 26 -2.71 -2.66 -12.77
C SER A 26 -2.86 -3.55 -11.53
N PRO A 27 -3.42 -3.02 -10.42
CA PRO A 27 -3.73 -3.80 -9.23
C PRO A 27 -4.69 -4.96 -9.52
N ALA A 28 -5.70 -4.74 -10.36
CA ALA A 28 -6.68 -5.76 -10.74
C ALA A 28 -6.03 -6.98 -11.41
N ALA A 29 -5.01 -6.77 -12.26
CA ALA A 29 -4.27 -7.87 -12.88
C ALA A 29 -3.49 -8.69 -11.85
N ALA A 30 -2.88 -8.04 -10.85
CA ALA A 30 -2.18 -8.72 -9.75
C ALA A 30 -3.16 -9.52 -8.88
N VAL A 31 -4.34 -8.97 -8.56
CA VAL A 31 -5.41 -9.66 -7.81
C VAL A 31 -5.91 -10.89 -8.56
N ALA A 32 -6.12 -10.80 -9.87
CA ALA A 32 -6.51 -11.95 -10.69
C ALA A 32 -5.44 -13.05 -10.68
N ALA A 33 -4.16 -12.67 -10.83
CA ALA A 33 -3.04 -13.61 -10.76
C ALA A 33 -2.91 -14.29 -9.38
N LEU A 34 -3.17 -13.54 -8.28
CA LEU A 34 -3.20 -14.10 -6.93
C LEU A 34 -4.31 -15.14 -6.79
N ARG A 35 -5.54 -14.83 -7.25
CA ARG A 35 -6.68 -15.76 -7.21
C ARG A 35 -6.46 -17.01 -8.07
N ALA A 36 -5.76 -16.86 -9.19
CA ALA A 36 -5.36 -17.96 -10.06
C ALA A 36 -4.20 -18.82 -9.49
N GLY A 37 -3.57 -18.38 -8.40
CA GLY A 37 -2.42 -19.06 -7.79
C GLY A 37 -1.09 -18.83 -8.53
N GLU A 38 -1.04 -17.89 -9.46
CA GLU A 38 0.17 -17.56 -10.23
C GLU A 38 1.20 -16.78 -9.40
N ILE A 39 0.75 -16.07 -8.37
CA ILE A 39 1.59 -15.37 -7.39
C ILE A 39 1.13 -15.71 -5.98
N GLN A 40 2.02 -15.54 -5.00
CA GLN A 40 1.75 -15.89 -3.59
C GLN A 40 1.56 -14.66 -2.70
N PHE A 41 1.89 -13.47 -3.19
CA PHE A 41 1.84 -12.23 -2.43
C PHE A 41 1.65 -11.03 -3.36
N THR A 42 0.76 -10.11 -2.98
CA THR A 42 0.63 -8.78 -3.59
C THR A 42 0.00 -7.82 -2.58
N TYR A 43 0.15 -6.53 -2.83
CA TYR A 43 -0.70 -5.50 -2.23
C TYR A 43 -2.06 -5.49 -2.91
N VAL A 44 -3.09 -5.11 -2.16
CA VAL A 44 -4.47 -5.02 -2.63
C VAL A 44 -5.09 -3.73 -2.12
N GLU A 45 -6.12 -3.26 -2.82
CA GLU A 45 -6.90 -2.10 -2.37
C GLU A 45 -7.80 -2.48 -1.17
N PRO A 46 -8.27 -1.50 -0.38
CA PRO A 46 -9.11 -1.78 0.79
C PRO A 46 -10.34 -2.63 0.49
N ASP A 47 -11.00 -2.40 -0.65
CA ASP A 47 -12.21 -3.14 -1.06
C ASP A 47 -11.91 -4.63 -1.33
N ASP A 48 -10.81 -4.91 -2.03
CA ASP A 48 -10.33 -6.27 -2.24
C ASP A 48 -9.92 -6.93 -0.92
N ALA A 49 -9.28 -6.19 -0.02
CA ALA A 49 -8.89 -6.69 1.29
C ALA A 49 -10.10 -7.17 2.11
N VAL A 50 -11.25 -6.48 2.03
CA VAL A 50 -12.49 -6.92 2.68
C VAL A 50 -12.94 -8.28 2.14
N SER A 51 -12.91 -8.48 0.82
CA SER A 51 -13.22 -9.77 0.20
C SER A 51 -12.27 -10.87 0.67
N PHE A 52 -10.95 -10.61 0.65
CA PHE A 52 -9.94 -11.58 1.06
C PHE A 52 -9.99 -11.94 2.54
N LYS A 53 -10.42 -11.04 3.43
CA LYS A 53 -10.61 -11.36 4.87
C LYS A 53 -11.66 -12.45 5.09
N SER A 54 -12.63 -12.58 4.20
CA SER A 54 -13.72 -13.56 4.31
C SER A 54 -13.39 -14.93 3.69
N ASP A 55 -12.30 -15.03 2.93
CA ASP A 55 -11.89 -16.24 2.24
C ASP A 55 -10.76 -16.95 3.00
N SER A 56 -10.99 -18.19 3.43
CA SER A 56 -10.03 -18.98 4.21
C SER A 56 -8.76 -19.38 3.44
N ASN A 57 -8.75 -19.24 2.11
CA ASN A 57 -7.57 -19.51 1.29
C ASN A 57 -6.54 -18.38 1.34
N PHE A 58 -6.93 -17.21 1.82
CA PHE A 58 -6.07 -16.02 1.85
C PHE A 58 -5.86 -15.52 3.27
N LYS A 59 -4.73 -14.84 3.46
CA LYS A 59 -4.41 -14.15 4.70
C LYS A 59 -4.14 -12.70 4.41
N VAL A 60 -4.98 -11.82 4.94
CA VAL A 60 -4.73 -10.37 4.89
C VAL A 60 -3.75 -10.00 6.01
N ILE A 61 -2.65 -9.35 5.63
CA ILE A 61 -1.64 -8.82 6.56
C ILE A 61 -1.81 -7.31 6.59
N GLU A 62 -2.29 -6.78 7.72
CA GLU A 62 -2.46 -5.35 7.93
C GLU A 62 -1.19 -4.71 8.50
N GLY A 63 -0.91 -3.47 8.10
CA GLY A 63 0.22 -2.70 8.59
C GLY A 63 0.09 -1.23 8.26
N ALA A 64 0.77 -0.38 9.04
CA ALA A 64 0.83 1.05 8.75
C ALA A 64 1.54 1.29 7.41
N SER A 65 0.98 2.15 6.55
CA SER A 65 1.59 2.47 5.25
C SER A 65 2.89 3.27 5.38
N TYR A 66 3.17 3.84 6.56
CA TYR A 66 4.21 4.85 6.79
C TYR A 66 4.14 6.05 5.83
N VAL A 67 3.03 6.23 5.10
CA VAL A 67 2.75 7.37 4.22
C VAL A 67 1.92 8.38 4.98
N VAL A 68 2.41 9.64 5.02
CA VAL A 68 1.65 10.76 5.57
C VAL A 68 0.84 11.41 4.44
N ASN A 69 -0.47 11.24 4.47
CA ASN A 69 -1.39 11.99 3.62
C ASN A 69 -1.68 13.34 4.27
N TYR A 70 -1.54 14.44 3.52
CA TYR A 70 -1.83 15.78 4.01
C TYR A 70 -2.33 16.69 2.89
N ILE A 71 -3.00 17.78 3.28
CA ILE A 71 -3.41 18.86 2.38
C ILE A 71 -2.41 20.00 2.54
N GLY A 72 -1.66 20.28 1.47
CA GLY A 72 -0.78 21.44 1.39
C GLY A 72 -1.51 22.64 0.79
N LEU A 73 -1.55 23.77 1.52
CA LEU A 73 -2.11 25.02 1.00
C LEU A 73 -0.99 25.89 0.42
N ASN A 74 -1.11 26.23 -0.86
CA ASN A 74 -0.12 27.04 -1.57
C ASN A 74 -0.17 28.51 -1.13
N GLN A 75 0.73 28.91 -0.23
CA GLN A 75 0.79 30.27 0.31
C GLN A 75 1.26 31.34 -0.71
N LYS A 76 1.59 30.96 -1.96
CA LYS A 76 1.79 31.95 -3.04
C LYS A 76 0.47 32.54 -3.53
N VAL A 77 -0.66 31.88 -3.28
CA VAL A 77 -2.00 32.41 -3.56
C VAL A 77 -2.39 33.35 -2.43
N GLU A 78 -2.77 34.59 -2.77
CA GLU A 78 -3.06 35.66 -1.81
C GLU A 78 -4.05 35.21 -0.72
N LEU A 79 -5.12 34.50 -1.10
CA LEU A 79 -6.12 33.95 -0.20
C LEU A 79 -5.54 33.05 0.91
N PHE A 80 -4.51 32.26 0.60
CA PHE A 80 -3.94 31.28 1.54
C PHE A 80 -2.80 31.84 2.39
N ARG A 81 -2.43 33.12 2.22
CA ARG A 81 -1.42 33.80 3.05
C ARG A 81 -1.93 34.08 4.45
N ASP A 82 -3.21 34.41 4.58
CA ASP A 82 -3.85 34.61 5.88
C ASP A 82 -3.98 33.27 6.63
N VAL A 83 -3.37 33.19 7.81
CA VAL A 83 -3.42 32.00 8.67
C VAL A 83 -4.86 31.66 9.09
N ARG A 84 -5.73 32.65 9.23
CA ARG A 84 -7.12 32.47 9.64
C ARG A 84 -7.93 31.74 8.57
N VAL A 85 -7.63 31.99 7.30
CA VAL A 85 -8.24 31.27 6.16
C VAL A 85 -7.80 29.81 6.17
N ARG A 86 -6.51 29.54 6.40
CA ARG A 86 -6.01 28.17 6.51
C ARG A 86 -6.64 27.42 7.69
N GLN A 87 -6.75 28.07 8.85
CA GLN A 87 -7.43 27.50 10.02
C GLN A 87 -8.90 27.22 9.74
N ALA A 88 -9.63 28.15 9.11
CA ALA A 88 -11.03 27.95 8.74
C ALA A 88 -11.23 26.72 7.84
N ILE A 89 -10.36 26.53 6.84
CA ILE A 89 -10.38 25.34 5.98
C ILE A 89 -10.14 24.07 6.81
N MET A 90 -9.16 24.09 7.72
CA MET A 90 -8.88 22.93 8.56
C MET A 90 -10.01 22.60 9.54
N TYR A 91 -10.75 23.60 10.03
CA TYR A 91 -11.94 23.39 10.85
C TYR A 91 -13.15 22.89 10.05
N ALA A 92 -13.20 23.18 8.75
CA ALA A 92 -14.29 22.77 7.87
C ALA A 92 -14.16 21.33 7.36
N ILE A 93 -13.00 20.68 7.56
CA ILE A 93 -12.73 19.31 7.10
C ILE A 93 -12.77 18.35 8.29
N ASP A 94 -13.72 17.41 8.27
CA ASP A 94 -13.65 16.22 9.12
C ASP A 94 -12.72 15.20 8.45
N ARG A 95 -11.73 14.71 9.19
CA ARG A 95 -10.73 13.75 8.70
C ARG A 95 -11.14 12.29 8.94
N ASN A 96 -12.20 12.08 9.71
CA ASN A 96 -12.71 10.76 10.06
C ASN A 96 -14.01 10.43 9.32
N ALA A 97 -14.52 11.35 8.50
CA ALA A 97 -15.72 11.19 7.70
C ALA A 97 -15.47 10.43 6.39
#